data_AF-A0A552UZC9-F1
#
_entry.id   AF-A0A552UZC9-F1
#
_cell.length_a   1.000
_cell.length_b   1.000
_cell.length_c   1.000
_cell.angle_alpha   90.00
_cell.angle_beta   90.00
_cell.angle_gamma   90.00
#
_symmetry.space_group_name_H-M   'P 1'
#
loop_
_entity.id
_entity.type
_entity.pdbx_description
1 polymer ?
#
loop_
_entity_poly.entity_id
_entity_poly.type
_entity_poly.pdbx_seq_one_letter_code
_entity_poly.pdbx_strand_id
1 'polypeptide(L)'
;MKTNKLMLFAACTAVLVSCNKNEKTTDAPADPAAAKEAAAKDSIQKAEKAELELFKKDSIDASQIKGYTVKKISGKQKYSGEKTSVKYVSLAQQIEIIKKTSEKEMWAKEKLDGMIAEYKKFAVGGIVDLEIERSTIESANNKMFTVIIKDSNDNEVYREELESDVPNVPSGSDNWWNSGSAFIAKRVETPFYIYVVDKMEDAPFKYEVTAIRK
;
A
#
# COMPACT_ATOMS: atom_id res chain seq x y z
N MET A 1 -27.65 37.78 18.35
CA MET A 1 -28.54 38.86 17.85
C MET A 1 -28.03 39.31 16.48
N LYS A 2 -28.96 39.61 15.55
CA LYS A 2 -28.81 39.90 14.10
C LYS A 2 -28.69 38.62 13.24
N THR A 3 -29.75 37.94 12.79
CA THR A 3 -30.91 38.24 11.90
C THR A 3 -30.61 38.62 10.44
N ASN A 4 -31.18 37.76 9.56
CA ASN A 4 -31.80 38.05 8.25
C ASN A 4 -30.86 38.32 7.06
N LYS A 5 -31.07 37.76 5.86
CA LYS A 5 -32.36 37.72 5.14
C LYS A 5 -32.35 36.68 3.99
N LEU A 6 -33.42 35.89 3.98
CA LEU A 6 -33.98 35.17 2.84
C LEU A 6 -34.44 36.19 1.77
N MET A 7 -34.19 35.94 0.48
CA MET A 7 -34.91 36.60 -0.61
C MET A 7 -35.53 35.57 -1.55
N LEU A 8 -36.85 35.50 -1.46
CA LEU A 8 -37.76 35.07 -2.52
C LEU A 8 -37.88 36.20 -3.56
N PHE A 9 -37.89 35.83 -4.83
CA PHE A 9 -38.68 36.48 -5.89
C PHE A 9 -39.31 35.33 -6.69
N ALA A 10 -40.60 35.30 -7.01
CA ALA A 10 -41.45 36.42 -7.37
C ALA A 10 -41.82 36.27 -8.86
N ALA A 11 -42.86 35.47 -9.16
CA ALA A 11 -43.32 35.08 -10.49
C ALA A 11 -43.60 36.24 -11.47
N CYS A 12 -43.50 35.95 -12.77
CA CYS A 12 -44.21 36.67 -13.83
C CYS A 12 -44.84 35.67 -14.80
N THR A 13 -46.16 35.62 -14.78
CA THR A 13 -47.04 34.99 -15.78
C THR A 13 -47.36 36.01 -16.88
N ALA A 14 -47.23 35.60 -18.15
CA ALA A 14 -48.15 36.01 -19.21
C ALA A 14 -48.07 35.03 -20.39
N VAL A 15 -49.27 34.65 -20.82
CA VAL A 15 -49.68 33.65 -21.80
C VAL A 15 -49.52 34.19 -23.23
N LEU A 16 -49.21 33.34 -24.21
CA LEU A 16 -49.99 33.24 -25.46
C LEU A 16 -49.77 31.89 -26.15
N VAL A 17 -50.91 31.25 -26.42
CA VAL A 17 -51.11 30.02 -27.17
C VAL A 17 -50.80 30.27 -28.65
N SER A 18 -50.01 29.40 -29.25
CA SER A 18 -50.16 29.06 -30.67
C SER A 18 -50.04 27.56 -30.83
N CYS A 19 -51.19 26.89 -30.90
CA CYS A 19 -51.26 25.54 -31.42
C CYS A 19 -50.88 25.58 -32.90
N ASN A 20 -49.73 25.03 -33.25
CA ASN A 20 -49.53 24.51 -34.59
C ASN A 20 -49.05 23.07 -34.46
N LYS A 21 -49.95 22.12 -34.76
CA LYS A 21 -49.60 20.72 -34.96
C LYS A 21 -48.76 20.66 -36.23
N ASN A 22 -47.49 20.31 -36.09
CA ASN A 22 -46.82 19.51 -37.09
C ASN A 22 -45.79 18.63 -36.39
N GLU A 23 -45.98 17.32 -36.54
CA GLU A 23 -45.01 16.30 -36.17
C GLU A 23 -43.69 16.61 -36.86
N LYS A 24 -42.67 16.89 -36.05
CA LYS A 24 -41.30 16.53 -36.36
C LYS A 24 -40.57 16.34 -35.05
N THR A 25 -40.33 15.08 -34.73
CA THR A 25 -39.32 14.64 -33.79
C THR A 25 -37.98 15.19 -34.30
N THR A 26 -37.60 16.38 -33.83
CA THR A 26 -36.23 16.85 -33.93
C THR A 26 -35.51 16.35 -32.69
N ASP A 27 -34.79 15.24 -32.87
CA ASP A 27 -33.70 14.84 -32.02
C ASP A 27 -32.76 16.04 -31.84
N ALA A 28 -32.84 16.71 -30.69
CA ALA A 28 -31.81 17.62 -30.28
C ALA A 28 -30.53 16.78 -30.06
N PRO A 29 -29.40 17.10 -30.70
CA PRO A 29 -28.17 16.39 -30.43
C PRO A 29 -27.81 16.65 -28.96
N ALA A 30 -27.80 15.58 -28.16
CA ALA A 30 -27.31 15.63 -26.78
C ALA A 30 -25.94 16.30 -26.78
N ASP A 31 -25.79 17.38 -26.02
CA ASP A 31 -24.55 18.14 -25.94
C ASP A 31 -23.39 17.19 -25.60
N PRO A 32 -22.44 16.95 -26.53
CA PRO A 32 -21.38 15.96 -26.35
C PRO A 32 -20.45 16.32 -25.19
N ALA A 33 -20.45 17.57 -24.72
CA ALA A 33 -19.73 17.97 -23.51
C ALA A 33 -20.45 17.48 -22.24
N ALA A 34 -21.78 17.60 -22.17
CA ALA A 34 -22.59 17.12 -21.05
C ALA A 34 -22.59 15.58 -20.94
N ALA A 35 -22.58 14.87 -22.07
CA ALA A 35 -22.45 13.42 -22.12
C ALA A 35 -21.07 12.93 -21.64
N LYS A 36 -19.99 13.66 -21.97
CA LYS A 36 -18.63 13.38 -21.48
C LYS A 36 -18.48 13.64 -19.97
N GLU A 37 -19.08 14.72 -19.46
CA GLU A 37 -19.01 15.06 -18.04
C GLU A 37 -19.82 14.07 -17.17
N ALA A 38 -20.98 13.63 -17.66
CA ALA A 38 -21.77 12.59 -17.00
C ALA A 38 -21.05 11.23 -16.98
N ALA A 39 -20.41 10.84 -18.08
CA ALA A 39 -19.61 9.61 -18.16
C ALA A 39 -18.37 9.66 -17.23
N ALA A 40 -17.72 10.82 -17.13
CA ALA A 40 -16.60 11.01 -16.20
C ALA A 40 -17.04 10.87 -14.74
N LYS A 41 -18.16 11.49 -14.34
CA LYS A 41 -18.70 11.37 -12.97
C LYS A 41 -19.14 9.94 -12.62
N ASP A 42 -19.77 9.24 -13.56
CA ASP A 42 -20.16 7.83 -13.39
C ASP A 42 -18.93 6.91 -13.26
N SER A 43 -17.87 7.17 -14.04
CA SER A 43 -16.62 6.42 -13.93
C SER A 43 -15.91 6.60 -12.59
N ILE A 44 -15.93 7.82 -12.03
CA ILE A 44 -15.36 8.13 -10.71
C ILE A 44 -16.16 7.43 -9.61
N GLN A 45 -17.49 7.54 -9.62
CA GLN A 45 -18.34 6.86 -8.63
C GLN A 45 -18.19 5.33 -8.67
N LYS A 46 -18.03 4.76 -9.87
CA LYS A 46 -17.77 3.33 -10.05
C LYS A 46 -16.41 2.91 -9.50
N ALA A 47 -15.37 3.73 -9.68
CA ALA A 47 -14.05 3.49 -9.12
C ALA A 47 -14.06 3.59 -7.59
N GLU A 48 -14.68 4.62 -7.01
CA GLU A 48 -14.83 4.79 -5.56
C GLU A 48 -15.61 3.62 -4.93
N LYS A 49 -16.68 3.17 -5.58
CA LYS A 49 -17.46 2.02 -5.11
C LYS A 49 -16.64 0.72 -5.17
N ALA A 50 -15.86 0.51 -6.23
CA ALA A 50 -14.98 -0.64 -6.36
C ALA A 50 -13.86 -0.61 -5.30
N GLU A 51 -13.29 0.56 -5.01
CA GLU A 51 -12.30 0.75 -3.95
C GLU A 51 -12.90 0.49 -2.56
N LEU A 52 -14.13 0.93 -2.30
CA LEU A 52 -14.84 0.67 -1.05
C LEU A 52 -15.20 -0.81 -0.87
N GLU A 53 -15.63 -1.49 -1.94
CA GLU A 53 -15.92 -2.93 -1.89
C GLU A 53 -14.65 -3.75 -1.71
N LEU A 54 -13.56 -3.36 -2.39
CA LEU A 54 -12.23 -3.93 -2.18
C LEU A 54 -11.83 -3.76 -0.71
N PHE A 55 -11.92 -2.55 -0.16
CA PHE A 55 -11.62 -2.24 1.24
C PHE A 55 -12.44 -3.07 2.24
N LYS A 56 -13.73 -3.29 1.99
CA LYS A 56 -14.59 -4.11 2.85
C LYS A 56 -14.20 -5.58 2.83
N LYS A 57 -14.00 -6.13 1.63
CA LYS A 57 -13.53 -7.52 1.46
C LYS A 57 -12.19 -7.71 2.16
N ASP A 58 -11.31 -6.75 1.95
CA ASP A 58 -10.00 -6.64 2.57
C ASP A 58 -10.07 -6.62 4.11
N SER A 59 -10.99 -5.87 4.70
CA SER A 59 -11.19 -5.85 6.15
C SER A 59 -11.66 -7.20 6.69
N ILE A 60 -12.51 -7.91 5.95
CA ILE A 60 -13.01 -9.23 6.34
C ILE A 60 -11.89 -10.27 6.25
N ASP A 61 -11.16 -10.31 5.12
CA ASP A 61 -10.04 -11.23 4.93
C ASP A 61 -8.96 -11.00 6.00
N ALA A 62 -8.61 -9.75 6.30
CA ALA A 62 -7.62 -9.43 7.33
C ALA A 62 -8.05 -9.91 8.73
N SER A 63 -9.36 -9.87 9.06
CA SER A 63 -9.87 -10.31 10.37
C SER A 63 -9.70 -11.82 10.62
N GLN A 64 -9.57 -12.60 9.55
CA GLN A 64 -9.38 -14.04 9.57
C GLN A 64 -7.90 -14.44 9.59
N ILE A 65 -6.97 -13.50 9.43
CA ILE A 65 -5.53 -13.79 9.42
C ILE A 65 -4.99 -13.79 10.85
N LYS A 66 -4.42 -14.92 11.27
CA LYS A 66 -3.68 -15.09 12.53
C LYS A 66 -2.23 -14.63 12.41
N GLY A 67 -1.64 -14.74 11.23
CA GLY A 67 -0.25 -14.41 10.97
C GLY A 67 0.15 -14.70 9.53
N TYR A 68 1.45 -14.67 9.26
CA TYR A 68 2.00 -14.89 7.93
C TYR A 68 3.19 -15.83 8.00
N THR A 69 3.37 -16.63 6.95
CA THR A 69 4.58 -17.42 6.72
C THR A 69 5.35 -16.82 5.57
N VAL A 70 6.66 -16.68 5.74
CA VAL A 70 7.59 -16.28 4.67
C VAL A 70 8.46 -17.48 4.34
N LYS A 71 8.34 -17.99 3.10
CA LYS A 71 9.10 -19.14 2.64
C LYS A 71 10.03 -18.73 1.50
N LYS A 72 11.32 -18.97 1.65
CA LYS A 72 12.28 -18.82 0.55
C LYS A 72 11.98 -19.87 -0.53
N ILE A 73 11.71 -19.40 -1.75
CA ILE A 73 11.41 -20.23 -2.92
C ILE A 73 12.67 -20.43 -3.78
N SER A 74 13.43 -19.35 -3.99
CA SER A 74 14.66 -19.40 -4.80
C SER A 74 15.66 -18.31 -4.39
N GLY A 75 16.83 -18.33 -5.03
CA GLY A 75 17.98 -17.47 -4.75
C GLY A 75 19.04 -18.19 -3.93
N LYS A 76 20.28 -18.06 -4.34
CA LYS A 76 21.43 -18.68 -3.68
C LYS A 76 22.54 -17.64 -3.64
N GLN A 77 23.21 -17.55 -2.51
CA GLN A 77 24.39 -16.72 -2.36
C GLN A 77 25.55 -17.31 -3.16
N LYS A 78 26.32 -16.43 -3.82
CA LYS A 78 27.54 -16.81 -4.52
C LYS A 78 28.61 -17.29 -3.56
N TYR A 79 28.74 -16.64 -2.40
CA TYR A 79 29.76 -16.93 -1.42
C TYR A 79 29.20 -17.70 -0.21
N SER A 80 30.00 -18.65 0.28
CA SER A 80 29.65 -19.44 1.46
C SER A 80 29.66 -18.57 2.72
N GLY A 81 28.68 -18.77 3.59
CA GLY A 81 28.56 -18.05 4.87
C GLY A 81 27.73 -16.77 4.80
N GLU A 82 27.44 -16.24 3.61
CA GLU A 82 26.59 -15.05 3.45
C GLU A 82 25.10 -15.40 3.60
N LYS A 83 24.31 -14.43 4.08
CA LYS A 83 22.89 -14.66 4.39
C LYS A 83 22.02 -13.51 3.92
N THR A 84 20.86 -13.86 3.36
CA THR A 84 19.76 -12.94 3.06
C THR A 84 18.50 -13.53 3.68
N SER A 85 17.93 -12.85 4.65
CA SER A 85 16.74 -13.28 5.37
C SER A 85 15.67 -12.20 5.28
N VAL A 86 14.43 -12.62 5.11
CA VAL A 86 13.29 -11.73 4.96
C VAL A 86 12.25 -12.09 6.00
N LYS A 87 11.73 -11.07 6.69
CA LYS A 87 10.55 -11.15 7.54
C LYS A 87 9.49 -10.23 6.96
N TYR A 88 8.23 -10.60 7.17
CA TYR A 88 7.10 -9.77 6.79
C TYR A 88 6.21 -9.54 8.01
N VAL A 89 5.87 -8.28 8.23
CA VAL A 89 5.00 -7.84 9.32
C VAL A 89 3.85 -7.04 8.72
N SER A 90 2.61 -7.51 8.91
CA SER A 90 1.44 -6.74 8.48
C SER A 90 1.26 -5.48 9.34
N LEU A 91 0.58 -4.46 8.80
CA LEU A 91 0.24 -3.24 9.55
C LEU A 91 -0.44 -3.54 10.90
N ALA A 92 -1.36 -4.50 10.94
CA ALA A 92 -2.04 -4.89 12.16
C ALA A 92 -1.07 -5.44 13.21
N GLN A 93 -0.15 -6.33 12.82
CA GLN A 93 0.88 -6.85 13.71
C GLN A 93 1.82 -5.74 14.18
N GLN A 94 2.20 -4.82 13.29
CA GLN A 94 3.05 -3.69 13.65
C GLN A 94 2.37 -2.76 14.65
N ILE A 95 1.08 -2.46 14.49
CA ILE A 95 0.31 -1.65 15.45
C ILE A 95 0.31 -2.32 16.83
N GLU A 96 0.15 -3.64 16.91
CA GLU A 96 0.21 -4.35 18.18
C GLU A 96 1.61 -4.34 18.81
N ILE A 97 2.68 -4.41 18.00
CA ILE A 97 4.05 -4.21 18.46
C ILE A 97 4.24 -2.81 19.03
N ILE A 98 3.80 -1.77 18.31
CA ILE A 98 3.88 -0.37 18.73
C ILE A 98 3.14 -0.15 20.05
N LYS A 99 1.92 -0.68 20.21
CA LYS A 99 1.17 -0.59 21.47
C LYS A 99 1.93 -1.21 22.64
N LYS A 100 2.44 -2.43 22.47
CA LYS A 100 3.23 -3.11 23.52
C LYS A 100 4.51 -2.33 23.88
N THR A 101 5.21 -1.79 22.89
CA THR A 101 6.38 -0.94 23.12
C THR A 101 5.99 0.34 23.85
N SER A 102 4.88 0.98 23.46
CA SER A 102 4.40 2.21 24.09
C SER A 102 4.02 2.01 25.56
N GLU A 103 3.46 0.85 25.91
CA GLU A 103 3.15 0.49 27.31
C GLU A 103 4.44 0.26 28.10
N LYS A 104 5.38 -0.51 27.53
CA LYS A 104 6.67 -0.83 28.17
C LYS A 104 7.51 0.42 28.43
N GLU A 105 7.53 1.34 27.47
CA GLU A 105 8.30 2.60 27.54
C GLU A 105 7.49 3.78 28.08
N MET A 106 6.24 3.55 28.50
CA MET A 106 5.34 4.56 29.06
C MET A 106 5.21 5.82 28.18
N TRP A 107 5.01 5.64 26.88
CA TRP A 107 4.85 6.76 25.95
C TRP A 107 3.59 7.56 26.26
N ALA A 108 3.66 8.87 26.01
CA ALA A 108 2.47 9.70 25.95
C ALA A 108 1.54 9.24 24.82
N LYS A 109 0.22 9.43 25.01
CA LYS A 109 -0.82 9.00 24.06
C LYS A 109 -0.60 9.61 22.67
N GLU A 110 -0.17 10.88 22.63
CA GLU A 110 0.08 11.63 21.41
C GLU A 110 1.20 10.99 20.57
N LYS A 111 2.23 10.45 21.22
CA LYS A 111 3.32 9.73 20.54
C LYS A 111 2.82 8.40 19.98
N LEU A 112 2.03 7.65 20.75
CA LEU A 112 1.42 6.41 20.28
C LEU A 112 0.52 6.64 19.06
N ASP A 113 -0.40 7.61 19.16
CA ASP A 113 -1.35 7.93 18.11
C ASP A 113 -0.64 8.45 16.85
N GLY A 114 0.40 9.28 17.01
CA GLY A 114 1.26 9.75 15.93
C GLY A 114 1.97 8.61 15.19
N MET A 115 2.62 7.70 15.92
CA MET A 115 3.28 6.53 15.32
C MET A 115 2.29 5.65 14.57
N ILE A 116 1.12 5.34 15.16
CA ILE A 116 0.09 4.54 14.47
C ILE A 116 -0.38 5.24 13.18
N ALA A 117 -0.54 6.56 13.19
CA ALA A 117 -0.97 7.31 12.02
C ALA A 117 0.07 7.28 10.89
N GLU A 118 1.37 7.38 11.22
CA GLU A 118 2.45 7.27 10.24
C GLU A 118 2.47 5.90 9.55
N TYR A 119 2.40 4.81 10.33
CA TYR A 119 2.38 3.46 9.76
C TYR A 119 1.12 3.18 8.93
N LYS A 120 -0.04 3.72 9.34
CA LYS A 120 -1.27 3.65 8.52
C LYS A 120 -1.15 4.39 7.19
N LYS A 121 -0.24 5.36 7.08
CA LYS A 121 -0.02 6.12 5.85
C LYS A 121 0.99 5.42 4.92
N PHE A 122 2.08 4.90 5.47
CA PHE A 122 3.21 4.43 4.67
C PHE A 122 3.34 2.91 4.58
N ALA A 123 2.70 2.15 5.46
CA ALA A 123 2.88 0.70 5.58
C ALA A 123 1.54 -0.07 5.50
N VAL A 124 0.59 0.40 4.69
CA VAL A 124 -0.75 -0.23 4.55
C VAL A 124 -0.64 -1.69 4.11
N GLY A 125 0.28 -2.00 3.21
CA GLY A 125 0.60 -3.36 2.76
C GLY A 125 1.52 -4.14 3.68
N GLY A 126 1.91 -3.56 4.83
CA GLY A 126 2.87 -4.15 5.74
C GLY A 126 4.31 -3.68 5.49
N ILE A 127 5.22 -4.36 6.16
CA ILE A 127 6.65 -4.04 6.21
C ILE A 127 7.42 -5.30 5.87
N VAL A 128 8.44 -5.16 5.04
CA VAL A 128 9.42 -6.20 4.76
C VAL A 128 10.71 -5.83 5.45
N ASP A 129 11.09 -6.63 6.45
CA ASP A 129 12.38 -6.48 7.13
C ASP A 129 13.39 -7.41 6.48
N LEU A 130 14.46 -6.83 5.97
CA LEU A 130 15.59 -7.50 5.37
C LEU A 130 16.73 -7.56 6.38
N GLU A 131 17.27 -8.76 6.60
CA GLU A 131 18.50 -8.99 7.37
C GLU A 131 19.56 -9.57 6.44
N ILE A 132 20.74 -8.96 6.42
CA ILE A 132 21.85 -9.34 5.55
C ILE A 132 23.13 -9.58 6.34
N GLU A 133 23.89 -10.58 5.89
CA GLU A 133 25.25 -10.86 6.36
C GLU A 133 26.15 -11.04 5.13
N ARG A 134 27.26 -10.30 5.07
CA ARG A 134 28.22 -10.36 3.95
C ARG A 134 29.67 -10.29 4.43
N SER A 135 30.57 -10.74 3.57
CA SER A 135 32.01 -10.77 3.83
C SER A 135 32.68 -9.39 3.92
N THR A 136 32.09 -8.35 3.31
CA THR A 136 32.65 -6.98 3.32
C THR A 136 31.64 -5.92 3.71
N ILE A 137 32.14 -4.79 4.24
CA ILE A 137 31.33 -3.61 4.57
C ILE A 137 30.52 -3.15 3.35
N GLU A 138 31.15 -3.01 2.19
CA GLU A 138 30.46 -2.48 1.00
C GLU A 138 29.34 -3.41 0.52
N SER A 139 29.56 -4.72 0.54
CA SER A 139 28.52 -5.69 0.20
C SER A 139 27.38 -5.74 1.23
N ALA A 140 27.67 -5.48 2.52
CA ALA A 140 26.67 -5.47 3.57
C ALA A 140 25.89 -4.14 3.65
N ASN A 141 26.17 -3.16 2.78
CA ASN A 141 25.45 -1.89 2.79
C ASN A 141 24.06 -2.06 2.15
N ASN A 142 23.03 -1.57 2.83
CA ASN A 142 21.64 -1.64 2.38
C ASN A 142 21.41 -1.07 0.95
N LYS A 143 22.18 -0.08 0.50
CA LYS A 143 22.11 0.48 -0.87
C LYS A 143 22.34 -0.55 -2.00
N MET A 144 22.91 -1.71 -1.65
CA MET A 144 23.10 -2.83 -2.57
C MET A 144 21.83 -3.62 -2.83
N PHE A 145 20.75 -3.35 -2.09
CA PHE A 145 19.55 -4.15 -2.07
C PHE A 145 18.33 -3.38 -2.57
N THR A 146 17.53 -4.06 -3.39
CA THR A 146 16.22 -3.59 -3.82
C THR A 146 15.17 -4.61 -3.43
N VAL A 147 14.11 -4.16 -2.76
CA VAL A 147 12.94 -4.99 -2.43
C VAL A 147 11.87 -4.73 -3.49
N ILE A 148 11.37 -5.79 -4.10
CA ILE A 148 10.28 -5.74 -5.08
C ILE A 148 9.17 -6.66 -4.59
N ILE A 149 7.94 -6.18 -4.61
CA ILE A 149 6.76 -6.99 -4.28
C ILE A 149 5.99 -7.25 -5.57
N LYS A 150 5.60 -8.51 -5.77
CA LYS A 150 4.71 -8.92 -6.84
C LYS A 150 3.48 -9.63 -6.30
N ASP A 151 2.35 -9.44 -6.94
CA ASP A 151 1.12 -10.18 -6.64
C ASP A 151 1.20 -11.65 -7.09
N SER A 152 0.14 -12.41 -6.85
CA SER A 152 0.02 -13.81 -7.27
C SER A 152 0.02 -14.02 -8.79
N ASN A 153 -0.22 -12.97 -9.58
CA ASN A 153 -0.20 -12.98 -11.04
C ASN A 153 1.15 -12.49 -11.62
N ASP A 154 2.16 -12.32 -10.76
CA ASP A 154 3.51 -11.82 -11.09
C ASP A 154 3.56 -10.35 -11.58
N ASN A 155 2.51 -9.56 -11.29
CA ASN A 155 2.53 -8.11 -11.51
C ASN A 155 3.31 -7.42 -10.40
N GLU A 156 4.19 -6.48 -10.76
CA GLU A 156 4.89 -5.64 -9.79
C GLU A 156 3.93 -4.63 -9.14
N VAL A 157 3.86 -4.66 -7.82
CA VAL A 157 2.98 -3.78 -7.03
C VAL A 157 3.76 -2.78 -6.19
N TYR A 158 5.05 -3.05 -5.95
CA TYR A 158 5.92 -2.20 -5.14
C TYR A 158 7.39 -2.45 -5.48
N ARG A 159 8.20 -1.39 -5.40
CA ARG A 159 9.66 -1.44 -5.52
C ARG A 159 10.29 -0.35 -4.67
N GLU A 160 11.33 -0.71 -3.94
CA GLU A 160 12.12 0.22 -3.13
C GLU A 160 13.60 -0.18 -3.16
N GLU A 161 14.46 0.77 -3.50
CA GLU A 161 15.91 0.66 -3.24
C GLU A 161 16.15 1.11 -1.81
N LEU A 162 16.81 0.27 -1.00
CA LEU A 162 17.02 0.60 0.40
C LEU A 162 18.07 1.72 0.53
N GLU A 163 17.87 2.58 1.52
CA GLU A 163 18.80 3.67 1.80
C GLU A 163 20.16 3.13 2.27
N SER A 164 21.23 3.86 1.97
CA SER A 164 22.57 3.49 2.43
C SER A 164 22.63 3.52 3.95
N ASP A 165 23.08 2.41 4.54
CA ASP A 165 23.36 2.33 5.97
C ASP A 165 24.70 1.64 6.21
N VAL A 166 25.43 2.09 7.24
CA VAL A 166 26.74 1.56 7.58
C VAL A 166 26.54 0.22 8.32
N PRO A 167 27.08 -0.89 7.79
CA PRO A 167 26.90 -2.19 8.42
C PRO A 167 27.50 -2.24 9.82
N ASN A 168 26.88 -3.05 10.66
CA ASN A 168 27.37 -3.37 11.99
C ASN A 168 28.58 -4.30 11.91
N VAL A 169 29.48 -4.12 12.87
CA VAL A 169 30.68 -4.94 13.02
C VAL A 169 30.27 -6.39 13.32
N PRO A 170 30.95 -7.38 12.73
CA PRO A 170 30.72 -8.79 13.03
C PRO A 170 30.82 -9.06 14.55
N SER A 171 29.80 -9.70 15.11
CA SER A 171 29.77 -10.11 16.52
C SER A 171 29.60 -11.63 16.58
N GLY A 172 30.72 -12.35 16.55
CA GLY A 172 30.74 -13.82 16.64
C GLY A 172 30.66 -14.57 15.30
N SER A 173 30.47 -13.86 14.18
CA SER A 173 30.74 -14.33 12.82
C SER A 173 31.89 -13.51 12.21
N ASP A 174 32.44 -13.94 11.08
CA ASP A 174 33.39 -13.14 10.29
C ASP A 174 32.69 -12.15 9.34
N ASN A 175 31.36 -12.08 9.38
CA ASN A 175 30.54 -11.33 8.42
C ASN A 175 29.99 -10.03 9.01
N TRP A 176 30.08 -8.97 8.21
CA TRP A 176 29.39 -7.71 8.45
C TRP A 176 27.89 -7.93 8.28
N TRP A 177 27.09 -7.33 9.15
CA TRP A 177 25.65 -7.50 9.09
C TRP A 177 24.92 -6.18 9.09
N ASN A 178 23.77 -6.15 8.44
CA ASN A 178 22.92 -4.98 8.39
C ASN A 178 21.45 -5.41 8.32
N SER A 179 20.56 -4.45 8.56
CA SER A 179 19.13 -4.62 8.41
C SER A 179 18.53 -3.40 7.74
N GLY A 180 17.53 -3.62 6.90
CA GLY A 180 16.75 -2.55 6.29
C GLY A 180 15.28 -2.93 6.22
N SER A 181 14.41 -1.93 6.15
CA SER A 181 12.96 -2.15 6.09
C SER A 181 12.38 -1.45 4.88
N ALA A 182 11.48 -2.13 4.18
CA ALA A 182 10.70 -1.57 3.08
C ALA A 182 9.23 -1.43 3.50
N PHE A 183 8.67 -0.23 3.37
CA PHE A 183 7.32 0.11 3.83
C PHE A 183 6.32 0.09 2.67
N ILE A 184 5.50 -0.95 2.62
CA ILE A 184 4.62 -1.16 1.48
C ILE A 184 3.40 -0.23 1.60
N ALA A 185 3.41 0.86 0.83
CA ALA A 185 2.35 1.87 0.87
C ALA A 185 0.98 1.38 0.34
N LYS A 186 0.97 0.30 -0.44
CA LYS A 186 -0.25 -0.27 -1.03
C LYS A 186 -0.52 -1.66 -0.47
N ARG A 187 -1.78 -1.95 -0.18
CA ARG A 187 -2.20 -3.29 0.23
C ARG A 187 -1.92 -4.33 -0.86
N VAL A 188 -1.50 -5.53 -0.44
CA VAL A 188 -1.22 -6.67 -1.31
C VAL A 188 -1.99 -7.89 -0.81
N GLU A 189 -2.77 -8.51 -1.69
CA GLU A 189 -3.49 -9.74 -1.35
C GLU A 189 -2.53 -10.93 -1.27
N THR A 190 -2.71 -11.81 -0.27
CA THR A 190 -1.93 -13.06 -0.18
C THR A 190 -2.56 -14.18 -1.02
N PRO A 191 -1.76 -15.08 -1.62
CA PRO A 191 -0.30 -15.10 -1.56
C PRO A 191 0.32 -14.02 -2.46
N PHE A 192 1.50 -13.54 -2.05
CA PHE A 192 2.30 -12.62 -2.86
C PHE A 192 3.78 -12.97 -2.74
N TYR A 193 4.60 -12.37 -3.59
CA TYR A 193 6.03 -12.68 -3.68
C TYR A 193 6.87 -11.46 -3.34
N ILE A 194 7.88 -11.67 -2.50
CA ILE A 194 8.94 -10.71 -2.22
C ILE A 194 10.17 -11.15 -3.01
N TYR A 195 10.70 -10.24 -3.81
CA TYR A 195 11.99 -10.40 -4.48
C TYR A 195 12.99 -9.44 -3.82
N VAL A 196 14.15 -9.97 -3.46
CA VAL A 196 15.29 -9.18 -3.01
C VAL A 196 16.35 -9.26 -4.09
N VAL A 197 16.61 -8.15 -4.75
CA VAL A 197 17.71 -8.00 -5.71
C VAL A 197 18.93 -7.55 -4.92
N ASP A 198 19.98 -8.34 -4.96
CA ASP A 198 21.31 -7.96 -4.48
C ASP A 198 22.18 -7.65 -5.71
N LYS A 199 22.74 -6.44 -5.78
CA LYS A 199 23.57 -6.00 -6.91
C LYS A 199 24.84 -6.85 -7.11
N MET A 200 25.23 -7.64 -6.11
CA MET A 200 26.42 -8.51 -6.13
C MET A 200 26.11 -9.95 -6.53
N GLU A 201 24.83 -10.31 -6.67
CA GLU A 201 24.38 -11.67 -6.96
C GLU A 201 23.84 -11.81 -8.39
N ASP A 202 23.96 -13.01 -8.97
CA ASP A 202 23.56 -13.25 -10.36
C ASP A 202 22.04 -13.33 -10.55
N ALA A 203 21.29 -13.58 -9.47
CA ALA A 203 19.84 -13.73 -9.49
C ALA A 203 19.20 -13.26 -8.19
N PRO A 204 17.95 -12.74 -8.23
CA PRO A 204 17.25 -12.31 -7.04
C PRO A 204 16.85 -13.48 -6.13
N PHE A 205 16.72 -13.18 -4.84
CA PHE A 205 16.09 -14.08 -3.88
C PHE A 205 14.58 -13.92 -3.95
N LYS A 206 13.85 -15.03 -4.09
CA LYS A 206 12.39 -15.05 -4.12
C LYS A 206 11.85 -15.67 -2.84
N TYR A 207 10.90 -14.99 -2.22
CA TYR A 207 10.16 -15.45 -1.06
C TYR A 207 8.67 -15.39 -1.35
N GLU A 208 7.92 -16.38 -0.86
CA GLU A 208 6.46 -16.39 -0.90
C GLU A 208 5.91 -16.05 0.47
N VAL A 209 4.95 -15.14 0.51
CA VAL A 209 4.22 -14.76 1.71
C VAL A 209 2.82 -15.35 1.64
N THR A 210 2.47 -16.16 2.63
CA THR A 210 1.14 -16.79 2.76
C THR A 210 0.51 -16.41 4.09
N ALA A 211 -0.79 -16.13 4.08
CA ALA A 211 -1.55 -15.87 5.30
C ALA A 211 -1.90 -17.18 6.02
N ILE A 212 -1.70 -17.20 7.33
CA ILE A 212 -2.19 -18.25 8.22
C ILE A 212 -3.59 -17.85 8.66
N ARG A 213 -4.62 -18.56 8.20
CA ARG A 213 -6.02 -18.25 8.51
C ARG A 213 -6.50 -18.97 9.78
N LYS A 214 -7.57 -18.44 10.38
CA LYS A 214 -8.17 -18.94 11.63
C LYS A 214 -8.73 -20.35 11.51
#